data_AF-A0A095UAF0-F1
#
_entry.id   AF-A0A095UAF0-F1
#
_cell.length_a   1.000
_cell.length_b   1.000
_cell.length_c   1.000
_cell.angle_alpha   90.00
_cell.angle_beta   90.00
_cell.angle_gamma   90.00
#
_symmetry.space_group_name_H-M   'P 1'
#
loop_
_entity.id
_entity.type
_entity.pdbx_description
1 polymer ?
#
loop_
_entity_poly.entity_id
_entity_poly.type
_entity_poly.pdbx_seq_one_letter_code
_entity_poly.pdbx_strand_id
1 'polypeptide(L)'
;MPILYTTKASATGGRAGHARSADGVLDVNLTVPKELGGDGATGTNPEQLFAAGYSACFLGALKFVAGKEKVKIPDDAKVTATVGIGPREDGGGFGIEVSLSVDIPGVERSIAEDLVAKAHIVCPYSHAMRTSTEVPVSVA
;
A
#
# COMPACT_ATOMS: atom_id res chain seq x y z
N MET A 1 -7.59 20.84 7.07
CA MET A 1 -7.10 20.71 5.68
C MET A 1 -8.31 20.66 4.74
N PRO A 2 -8.31 21.37 3.60
CA PRO A 2 -9.37 21.25 2.61
C PRO A 2 -9.33 19.88 1.92
N ILE A 3 -10.50 19.25 1.74
CA ILE A 3 -10.62 17.94 1.07
C ILE A 3 -10.75 18.16 -0.44
N LEU A 4 -9.81 17.60 -1.22
CA LEU A 4 -9.76 17.76 -2.68
C LEU A 4 -10.54 16.68 -3.44
N TYR A 5 -10.66 15.48 -2.87
CA TYR A 5 -11.35 14.34 -3.48
C TYR A 5 -11.96 13.46 -2.38
N THR A 6 -13.10 12.83 -2.66
CA THR A 6 -13.76 11.89 -1.76
C THR A 6 -14.36 10.75 -2.57
N THR A 7 -14.17 9.52 -2.10
CA THR A 7 -14.78 8.31 -2.65
C THR A 7 -15.45 7.50 -1.55
N LYS A 8 -16.32 6.56 -1.92
CA LYS A 8 -17.00 5.62 -1.02
C LYS A 8 -16.91 4.21 -1.58
N ALA A 9 -16.77 3.23 -0.70
CA ALA A 9 -16.92 1.81 -1.02
C ALA A 9 -17.68 1.11 0.09
N SER A 10 -18.32 -0.01 -0.22
CA SER A 10 -19.08 -0.82 0.73
C SER A 10 -18.76 -2.30 0.52
N ALA A 11 -18.75 -3.06 1.61
CA ALA A 11 -18.51 -4.50 1.57
C ALA A 11 -19.66 -5.25 2.26
N THR A 12 -20.01 -6.44 1.75
CA THR A 12 -21.00 -7.36 2.32
C THR A 12 -20.38 -8.74 2.48
N GLY A 13 -20.64 -9.43 3.59
CA GLY A 13 -20.07 -10.77 3.88
C GLY A 13 -18.70 -10.76 4.58
N GLY A 14 -18.10 -9.59 4.80
CA GLY A 14 -16.80 -9.48 5.46
C GLY A 14 -15.65 -9.97 4.58
N ARG A 15 -14.74 -10.80 5.13
CA ARG A 15 -13.56 -11.31 4.40
C ARG A 15 -13.90 -12.39 3.36
N ALA A 16 -15.05 -13.04 3.47
CA ALA A 16 -15.59 -13.97 2.48
C ALA A 16 -16.87 -13.37 1.91
N GLY A 17 -16.74 -12.53 0.89
CA GLY A 17 -17.83 -11.66 0.47
C GLY A 17 -17.51 -10.85 -0.76
N HIS A 18 -18.02 -9.63 -0.82
CA HIS A 18 -17.93 -8.74 -1.97
C HIS A 18 -17.71 -7.30 -1.52
N ALA A 19 -16.85 -6.56 -2.23
CA ALA A 19 -16.63 -5.15 -2.01
C ALA A 19 -16.76 -4.35 -3.31
N ARG A 20 -17.44 -3.21 -3.24
CA ARG A 20 -17.70 -2.33 -4.37
C ARG A 20 -17.57 -0.87 -4.02
N SER A 21 -16.92 -0.11 -4.90
CA SER A 21 -16.91 1.36 -4.90
C SER A 21 -18.26 1.92 -5.36
N ALA A 22 -18.61 3.12 -4.90
CA ALA A 22 -19.90 3.74 -5.21
C ALA A 22 -20.07 4.09 -6.70
N ASP A 23 -18.95 4.33 -7.41
CA ASP A 23 -18.92 4.52 -8.86
C ASP A 23 -18.79 3.18 -9.64
N GLY A 24 -18.60 2.07 -8.93
CA GLY A 24 -18.53 0.72 -9.50
C GLY A 24 -17.22 0.38 -10.22
N VAL A 25 -16.19 1.23 -10.13
CA VAL A 25 -14.89 1.01 -10.80
C VAL A 25 -14.11 -0.12 -10.11
N LEU A 26 -14.07 -0.11 -8.78
CA LEU A 26 -13.63 -1.24 -7.97
C LEU A 26 -14.84 -2.11 -7.63
N ASP A 27 -14.81 -3.37 -8.06
CA ASP A 27 -15.85 -4.38 -7.85
C ASP A 27 -15.16 -5.75 -7.76
N VAL A 28 -15.04 -6.30 -6.55
CA VAL A 28 -14.18 -7.45 -6.27
C VAL A 28 -14.83 -8.47 -5.33
N ASN A 29 -14.59 -9.76 -5.61
CA ASN A 29 -14.87 -10.83 -4.67
C ASN A 29 -13.73 -10.93 -3.63
N LEU A 30 -14.12 -11.08 -2.37
CA LEU A 30 -13.22 -11.23 -1.23
C LEU A 30 -13.22 -12.69 -0.76
N THR A 31 -12.03 -13.23 -0.53
CA THR A 31 -11.85 -14.58 0.02
C THR A 31 -10.89 -14.56 1.21
N VAL A 32 -11.08 -15.51 2.12
CA VAL A 32 -10.16 -15.71 3.24
C VAL A 32 -8.98 -16.55 2.74
N PRO A 33 -7.73 -16.09 2.92
CA PRO A 33 -6.57 -16.89 2.54
C PRO A 33 -6.45 -18.14 3.41
N LYS A 34 -5.80 -19.19 2.90
CA LYS A 34 -5.66 -20.49 3.60
C LYS A 34 -4.94 -20.33 4.94
N GLU A 35 -3.98 -19.42 4.98
CA GLU A 35 -3.17 -19.05 6.14
C GLU A 35 -4.04 -18.48 7.28
N LEU A 36 -5.23 -17.97 6.98
CA LEU A 36 -6.22 -17.48 7.96
C LEU A 36 -7.41 -18.44 8.11
N GLY A 37 -7.26 -19.71 7.71
CA GLY A 37 -8.31 -20.72 7.85
C GLY A 37 -9.39 -20.69 6.77
N GLY A 38 -9.15 -19.98 5.67
CA GLY A 38 -10.04 -19.97 4.51
C GLY A 38 -9.84 -21.18 3.59
N ASP A 39 -10.70 -21.29 2.59
CA ASP A 39 -10.61 -22.31 1.53
C ASP A 39 -9.57 -21.99 0.44
N GLY A 40 -9.05 -20.75 0.43
CA GLY A 40 -8.15 -20.26 -0.60
C GLY A 40 -8.83 -20.07 -1.95
N ALA A 41 -10.15 -19.83 -1.97
CA ALA A 41 -10.90 -19.56 -3.17
C ALA A 41 -10.37 -18.34 -3.93
N THR A 42 -10.65 -18.30 -5.23
CA THR A 42 -10.24 -17.23 -6.15
C THR A 42 -10.97 -15.93 -5.85
N GLY A 43 -10.30 -15.04 -5.12
CA GLY A 43 -10.72 -13.68 -4.77
C GLY A 43 -9.54 -12.92 -4.19
N THR A 44 -9.70 -11.62 -3.96
CA THR A 44 -8.71 -10.82 -3.24
C THR A 44 -9.02 -10.77 -1.76
N ASN A 45 -8.24 -10.04 -0.97
CA ASN A 45 -8.46 -9.85 0.45
C ASN A 45 -8.08 -8.42 0.87
N PRO A 46 -8.50 -7.97 2.07
CA PRO A 46 -8.18 -6.63 2.57
C PRO A 46 -6.67 -6.31 2.55
N GLU A 47 -5.81 -7.29 2.84
CA GLU A 47 -4.35 -7.10 2.87
C GLU A 47 -3.81 -6.81 1.46
N GLN A 48 -4.26 -7.55 0.44
CA GLN A 48 -3.89 -7.31 -0.96
C GLN A 48 -4.41 -5.98 -1.48
N LEU A 49 -5.66 -5.60 -1.15
CA LEU A 49 -6.22 -4.30 -1.52
C LEU A 49 -5.43 -3.15 -0.90
N PHE A 50 -5.03 -3.31 0.37
CA PHE A 50 -4.17 -2.36 1.05
C PHE A 50 -2.77 -2.30 0.43
N ALA A 51 -2.15 -3.44 0.14
CA ALA A 51 -0.85 -3.52 -0.53
C ALA A 51 -0.87 -2.81 -1.89
N ALA A 52 -1.90 -3.07 -2.72
CA ALA A 52 -2.06 -2.42 -4.02
C ALA A 52 -2.23 -0.91 -3.89
N GLY A 53 -3.09 -0.45 -2.97
CA GLY A 53 -3.31 0.97 -2.71
C GLY A 53 -2.04 1.67 -2.21
N TYR A 54 -1.31 1.03 -1.29
CA TYR A 54 -0.08 1.59 -0.74
C TYR A 54 1.02 1.66 -1.80
N SER A 55 1.27 0.58 -2.54
CA SER A 55 2.20 0.57 -3.67
C SER A 55 1.92 1.70 -4.67
N ALA A 56 0.67 1.85 -5.11
CA ALA A 56 0.29 2.87 -6.07
C ALA A 56 0.46 4.29 -5.49
N CYS A 57 0.04 4.50 -4.24
CA CYS A 57 0.17 5.78 -3.55
C CYS A 57 1.65 6.18 -3.38
N PHE A 58 2.51 5.25 -2.98
CA PHE A 58 3.93 5.50 -2.76
C PHE A 58 4.66 5.77 -4.08
N LEU A 59 4.34 5.04 -5.16
CA LEU A 59 4.88 5.33 -6.49
C LEU A 59 4.47 6.73 -6.97
N GLY A 60 3.23 7.16 -6.69
CA GLY A 60 2.78 8.52 -6.95
C GLY A 60 3.56 9.57 -6.16
N ALA A 61 3.81 9.33 -4.87
CA ALA A 61 4.63 10.18 -4.02
C ALA A 61 6.08 10.28 -4.52
N LEU A 62 6.67 9.16 -4.93
CA LEU A 62 8.00 9.10 -5.52
C LEU A 62 8.09 9.95 -6.80
N LYS A 63 7.14 9.79 -7.72
CA LYS A 63 7.08 10.62 -8.95
C LYS A 63 6.92 12.10 -8.64
N PHE A 64 6.12 12.45 -7.62
CA PHE A 64 5.94 13.84 -7.18
C PHE A 64 7.23 14.46 -6.64
N VAL A 65 7.96 13.75 -5.76
CA VAL A 65 9.24 14.23 -5.21
C VAL A 65 10.29 14.33 -6.32
N ALA A 66 10.43 13.29 -7.15
CA ALA A 66 11.38 13.28 -8.25
C ALA A 66 11.15 14.44 -9.23
N GLY A 67 9.88 14.78 -9.50
CA GLY A 67 9.53 15.94 -10.31
C GLY A 67 10.01 17.28 -9.73
N LYS A 68 9.99 17.45 -8.39
CA LYS A 68 10.54 18.64 -7.73
C LYS A 68 12.06 18.72 -7.84
N GLU A 69 12.72 17.56 -7.85
CA GLU A 69 14.18 17.43 -7.92
C GLU A 69 14.70 17.30 -9.35
N LYS A 70 13.79 17.34 -10.33
CA LYS A 70 14.08 17.21 -11.76
C LYS A 70 14.78 15.89 -12.10
N VAL A 71 14.51 14.84 -11.32
CA VAL A 71 14.94 13.46 -11.61
C VAL A 71 13.82 12.76 -12.38
N LYS A 72 14.16 12.15 -13.52
CA LYS A 72 13.20 11.37 -14.30
C LYS A 72 13.07 9.97 -13.69
N ILE A 73 11.86 9.61 -13.27
CA ILE A 73 11.51 8.24 -12.90
C ILE A 73 11.12 7.49 -14.18
N PRO A 74 11.68 6.31 -14.46
CA PRO A 74 11.32 5.53 -15.64
C PRO A 74 9.90 4.95 -15.50
N ASP A 75 9.28 4.60 -16.63
CA ASP A 75 7.89 4.12 -16.65
C ASP A 75 7.73 2.72 -16.04
N ASP A 76 8.81 1.94 -16.02
CA ASP A 76 8.90 0.60 -15.42
C ASP A 76 9.33 0.61 -13.94
N ALA A 77 9.48 1.80 -13.31
CA ALA A 77 9.68 1.91 -11.88
C ALA A 77 8.52 1.24 -11.11
N LYS A 78 8.87 0.48 -10.07
CA LYS A 78 7.92 -0.39 -9.36
C LYS A 78 8.05 -0.23 -7.85
N VAL A 79 6.90 -0.15 -7.19
CA VAL A 79 6.83 -0.25 -5.73
C VAL A 79 6.05 -1.50 -5.36
N THR A 80 6.63 -2.32 -4.50
CA THR A 80 6.02 -3.54 -3.98
C THR A 80 5.81 -3.38 -2.49
N ALA A 81 4.55 -3.35 -2.06
CA ALA A 81 4.18 -3.43 -0.66
C ALA A 81 3.96 -4.90 -0.26
N THR A 82 4.69 -5.36 0.74
CA THR A 82 4.45 -6.64 1.42
C THR A 82 3.64 -6.34 2.68
N VAL A 83 2.46 -6.93 2.79
CA VAL A 83 1.53 -6.70 3.90
C VAL A 83 1.27 -8.02 4.60
N GLY A 84 1.64 -8.08 5.88
CA GLY A 84 1.34 -9.18 6.79
C GLY A 84 0.18 -8.83 7.70
N ILE A 85 -0.56 -9.85 8.15
CA ILE A 85 -1.57 -9.76 9.21
C ILE A 85 -1.28 -10.84 10.24
N GLY A 86 -1.36 -10.48 11.52
CA GLY A 86 -1.12 -11.41 12.62
C GLY A 86 -1.80 -10.96 13.92
N PRO A 87 -1.85 -11.83 14.95
CA PRO A 87 -2.33 -11.45 16.26
C PRO A 87 -1.42 -10.38 16.88
N ARG A 88 -2.01 -9.43 17.60
CA ARG A 88 -1.26 -8.46 18.40
C ARG A 88 -0.75 -9.12 19.68
N GLU A 89 0.42 -8.68 20.14
CA GLU A 89 1.06 -9.20 21.35
C GLU A 89 0.21 -9.01 22.62
N ASP A 90 -0.64 -7.99 22.66
CA ASP A 90 -1.56 -7.73 23.77
C ASP A 90 -2.78 -8.67 23.79
N GLY A 91 -2.91 -9.56 22.79
CA GLY A 91 -4.04 -10.47 22.65
C GLY A 91 -5.37 -9.79 22.30
N GLY A 92 -5.37 -8.46 22.10
CA GLY A 92 -6.59 -7.66 21.93
C GLY A 92 -7.16 -7.67 20.51
N GLY A 93 -6.47 -8.30 19.55
CA GLY A 93 -6.94 -8.38 18.16
C GLY A 93 -5.82 -8.66 17.16
N PHE A 94 -5.97 -8.13 15.94
CA PHE A 94 -5.03 -8.29 14.84
C PHE A 94 -4.29 -6.99 14.54
N GLY A 95 -3.04 -7.11 14.11
CA GLY A 95 -2.21 -6.03 13.59
C GLY A 95 -1.82 -6.31 12.14
N ILE A 96 -1.38 -5.27 11.45
CA ILE A 96 -0.75 -5.40 10.14
C ILE A 96 0.70 -4.95 10.22
N GLU A 97 1.57 -5.65 9.51
CA GLU A 97 2.95 -5.26 9.28
C GLU A 97 3.13 -4.95 7.80
N VAL A 98 3.91 -3.93 7.48
CA VAL A 98 4.09 -3.48 6.11
C VAL A 98 5.56 -3.24 5.85
N SER A 99 6.06 -3.72 4.71
CA SER A 99 7.35 -3.29 4.17
C SER A 99 7.21 -2.87 2.72
N LEU A 100 7.95 -1.85 2.32
CA LEU A 100 7.97 -1.37 0.93
C LEU A 100 9.33 -1.63 0.30
N SER A 101 9.32 -2.21 -0.89
CA SER A 101 10.48 -2.38 -1.75
C SER A 101 10.29 -1.53 -3.01
N VAL A 102 11.28 -0.70 -3.34
CA VAL A 102 11.23 0.24 -4.46
C VAL A 102 12.33 -0.07 -5.47
N ASP A 103 11.94 -0.32 -6.70
CA ASP A 103 12.81 -0.53 -7.85
C ASP A 103 12.71 0.66 -8.81
N ILE A 104 13.84 1.31 -9.10
CA ILE A 104 13.93 2.49 -9.96
C ILE A 104 15.06 2.29 -10.99
N PRO A 105 14.80 1.56 -12.09
CA PRO A 105 15.82 1.23 -13.08
C PRO A 105 16.55 2.47 -13.64
N GLY A 106 17.88 2.39 -13.72
CA GLY A 106 18.70 3.46 -14.31
C GLY A 106 18.84 4.73 -13.47
N VAL A 107 18.33 4.75 -12.23
CA VAL A 107 18.62 5.80 -11.25
C VAL A 107 19.74 5.33 -10.33
N GLU A 108 20.70 6.21 -10.05
CA GLU A 108 21.79 5.92 -9.13
C GLU A 108 21.24 5.67 -7.71
N ARG A 109 21.81 4.70 -7.01
CA ARG A 109 21.26 4.19 -5.74
C ARG A 109 21.13 5.27 -4.68
N SER A 110 22.14 6.12 -4.49
CA SER A 110 22.07 7.20 -3.48
C SER A 110 20.97 8.22 -3.79
N ILE A 111 20.76 8.53 -5.07
CA ILE A 111 19.63 9.37 -5.52
C ILE A 111 18.29 8.65 -5.25
N ALA A 112 18.19 7.37 -5.56
CA ALA A 112 16.98 6.59 -5.31
C ALA A 112 16.63 6.55 -3.82
N GLU A 113 17.61 6.31 -2.95
CA GLU A 113 17.44 6.26 -1.49
C GLU A 113 16.94 7.61 -0.94
N ASP A 114 17.51 8.73 -1.38
CA ASP A 114 17.07 10.07 -0.97
C ASP A 114 15.64 10.39 -1.45
N LEU A 115 15.32 10.06 -2.71
CA LEU A 115 13.97 10.22 -3.24
C LEU A 115 12.95 9.37 -2.49
N VAL A 116 13.29 8.12 -2.16
CA VAL A 116 12.44 7.21 -1.40
C VAL A 116 12.19 7.71 0.02
N ALA A 117 13.22 8.21 0.71
CA ALA A 117 13.08 8.80 2.04
C ALA A 117 12.12 10.00 2.04
N LYS A 118 12.27 10.89 1.05
CA LYS A 118 11.38 12.04 0.86
C LYS A 118 9.96 11.63 0.46
N ALA A 119 9.81 10.63 -0.41
CA ALA A 119 8.51 10.07 -0.80
C ALA A 119 7.76 9.52 0.42
N HIS A 120 8.46 8.85 1.32
CA HIS A 120 7.88 8.32 2.57
C HIS A 120 7.32 9.40 3.51
N ILE A 121 7.85 10.63 3.43
CA ILE A 121 7.33 11.76 4.21
C ILE A 121 6.01 12.28 3.63
N VAL A 122 5.87 12.31 2.30
CA VAL A 122 4.73 12.96 1.63
C VAL A 122 3.63 11.98 1.22
N CYS A 123 3.91 10.68 1.16
CA CYS A 123 2.93 9.65 0.84
C CYS A 123 1.80 9.62 1.88
N PRO A 124 0.53 9.85 1.49
CA PRO A 124 -0.60 9.82 2.42
C PRO A 124 -0.74 8.52 3.23
N TYR A 125 -0.49 7.36 2.61
CA TYR A 125 -0.57 6.07 3.30
C TYR A 125 0.54 5.92 4.33
N SER A 126 1.77 6.33 4.00
CA SER A 126 2.88 6.36 4.96
C SER A 126 2.59 7.31 6.12
N HIS A 127 2.07 8.51 5.84
CA HIS A 127 1.68 9.45 6.88
C HIS A 127 0.59 8.90 7.81
N ALA A 128 -0.43 8.24 7.26
CA ALA A 128 -1.51 7.62 8.03
C ALA A 128 -1.07 6.42 8.87
N MET A 129 -0.04 5.68 8.42
CA MET A 129 0.49 4.50 9.11
C MET A 129 1.57 4.81 10.13
N ARG A 130 1.97 6.07 10.30
CA ARG A 130 2.88 6.49 11.38
C ARG A 130 2.21 6.24 12.73
N THR A 131 2.51 5.08 13.29
CA THR A 131 2.27 4.72 14.68
C THR A 131 3.63 4.72 15.41
N SER A 132 3.68 4.26 16.67
CA SER A 132 4.92 4.10 17.42
C SER A 132 5.96 3.19 16.74
N THR A 133 5.57 2.44 15.71
CA THR A 133 6.42 1.56 14.92
C THR A 133 6.46 2.07 13.48
N GLU A 134 7.64 2.50 13.03
CA GLU A 134 7.88 3.05 11.68
C GLU A 134 7.75 1.96 10.61
N VAL A 135 7.17 2.29 9.44
CA VAL A 135 7.04 1.34 8.32
C VAL A 135 8.39 1.23 7.61
N PRO A 136 9.05 0.05 7.59
CA PRO A 136 10.33 -0.12 6.90
C PRO A 136 10.17 0.05 5.39
N VAL A 137 11.09 0.82 4.81
CA VAL A 137 11.20 1.03 3.35
C VAL A 137 12.64 0.73 2.93
N SER A 138 12.80 -0.04 1.85
CA SER A 138 14.09 -0.35 1.26
C SER A 138 14.09 -0.19 -0.26
N VAL A 139 15.25 0.16 -0.81
CA VAL A 139 15.52 0.08 -2.25
C VAL A 139 15.89 -1.37 -2.59
N ALA A 140 15.32 -1.89 -3.68
CA ALA A 140 15.56 -3.23 -4.19
C ALA A 140 16.92 -3.35 -4.91
#